data_AF-A0AAN8MCK2-F1
#
_entry.id   AF-A0AAN8MCK2-F1
#
_cell.length_a   1.000
_cell.length_b   1.000
_cell.length_c   1.000
_cell.angle_alpha   90.00
_cell.angle_beta   90.00
_cell.angle_gamma   90.00
#
_symmetry.space_group_name_H-M   'P 1'
#
loop_
_entity.id
_entity.type
_entity.pdbx_description
1 polymer ?
#
loop_
_entity_poly.entity_id
_entity_poly.type
_entity_poly.pdbx_seq_one_letter_code
_entity_poly.pdbx_strand_id
1 'polypeptide(L)'
;MKEMSANSNSMHGGQQPQKHYGITSSISMAFPREVDHQYTHKLSEAMKPFGVFEDEDELNHRLAVLGKLNTFVKEWIAEISETKVGSLKNNDD
;
A
#
# COMPACT_ATOMS: atom_id res chain seq x y z
N MET A 1 41.67 4.05 18.89
CA MET A 1 42.60 3.84 17.77
C MET A 1 42.85 2.35 17.61
N LYS A 2 42.34 1.73 16.53
CA LYS A 2 43.06 0.67 15.81
C LYS A 2 42.50 0.61 14.39
N GLU A 3 43.41 0.72 13.44
CA GLU A 3 43.16 1.00 12.03
C GLU A 3 42.66 -0.19 11.22
N MET A 4 42.13 0.15 10.04
CA MET A 4 41.78 -0.69 8.90
C MET A 4 42.92 -1.59 8.41
N SER A 5 42.56 -2.73 7.80
CA SER A 5 43.04 -3.06 6.45
C SER A 5 42.16 -4.12 5.77
N ALA A 6 42.22 -4.13 4.44
CA ALA A 6 41.16 -4.52 3.53
C ALA A 6 41.33 -5.92 2.87
N ASN A 7 40.18 -6.39 2.36
CA ASN A 7 39.96 -7.15 1.13
C ASN A 7 40.37 -8.64 1.02
N SER A 8 39.36 -9.49 0.77
CA SER A 8 39.51 -10.65 -0.11
C SER A 8 38.18 -10.99 -0.80
N ASN A 9 38.26 -11.06 -2.13
CA ASN A 9 37.34 -11.58 -3.14
C ASN A 9 36.28 -12.60 -2.67
N SER A 10 35.03 -12.41 -3.11
CA SER A 10 34.13 -13.53 -3.37
C SER A 10 33.49 -13.40 -4.75
N MET A 11 33.80 -14.38 -5.59
CA MET A 11 33.30 -14.58 -6.94
C MET A 11 32.01 -15.43 -6.92
N HIS A 12 31.05 -15.06 -7.77
CA HIS A 12 29.96 -15.86 -8.33
C HIS A 12 28.94 -16.55 -7.40
N GLY A 13 27.88 -15.82 -7.07
CA GLY A 13 26.53 -16.36 -6.91
C GLY A 13 25.57 -15.29 -7.43
N GLY A 14 24.69 -15.61 -8.38
CA GLY A 14 23.79 -14.64 -9.01
C GLY A 14 22.94 -13.91 -7.96
N GLN A 15 23.37 -12.73 -7.56
CA GLN A 15 22.58 -11.86 -6.70
C GLN A 15 21.47 -11.30 -7.59
N GLN A 16 20.22 -11.70 -7.30
CA GLN A 16 19.07 -11.02 -7.86
C GLN A 16 19.25 -9.52 -7.63
N PRO A 17 19.03 -8.68 -8.65
CA PRO A 17 19.18 -7.24 -8.50
C PRO A 17 18.29 -6.80 -7.34
N GLN A 18 18.90 -6.16 -6.34
CA GLN A 18 18.18 -5.54 -5.24
C GLN A 18 17.12 -4.62 -5.86
N LYS A 19 15.84 -4.98 -5.68
CA LYS A 19 14.72 -4.19 -6.18
C LYS A 19 14.81 -2.84 -5.48
N HIS A 20 15.14 -1.81 -6.25
CA HIS A 20 15.03 -0.43 -5.82
C HIS A 20 13.88 0.23 -6.56
N TYR A 21 13.20 1.14 -5.90
CA TYR A 21 12.13 1.91 -6.52
C TYR A 21 12.73 3.06 -7.32
N GLY A 22 12.32 3.20 -8.58
CA GLY A 22 12.79 4.25 -9.48
C GLY A 22 13.73 3.74 -10.57
N ILE A 23 14.07 4.64 -11.50
CA ILE A 23 14.94 4.36 -12.66
C ILE A 23 16.42 4.66 -12.39
N THR A 24 16.75 5.24 -11.23
CA THR A 24 18.11 5.58 -10.82
C THR A 24 18.41 5.01 -9.44
N SER A 25 19.70 4.84 -9.13
CA SER A 25 20.15 4.40 -7.81
C SER A 25 19.77 5.40 -6.70
N SER A 26 19.59 4.86 -5.49
CA SER A 26 19.34 5.64 -4.27
C SER A 26 20.48 6.62 -3.95
N ILE A 27 20.13 7.81 -3.50
CA ILE A 27 21.12 8.81 -3.03
C ILE A 27 21.76 8.38 -1.70
N SER A 28 20.98 7.76 -0.81
CA SER A 28 21.43 7.27 0.49
C SER A 28 20.70 5.99 0.86
N MET A 29 21.43 5.08 1.51
CA MET A 29 20.90 3.85 2.12
C MET A 29 21.01 3.89 3.66
N ALA A 30 21.33 5.06 4.22
CA ALA A 30 21.46 5.23 5.66
C ALA A 30 20.08 5.16 6.34
N PHE A 31 20.01 4.39 7.41
CA PHE A 31 18.83 4.33 8.28
C PHE A 31 18.72 5.60 9.14
N PRO A 32 17.51 5.97 9.59
CA PRO A 32 17.31 7.08 10.50
C PRO A 32 18.04 6.86 11.83
N ARG A 33 18.48 7.96 12.44
CA ARG A 33 18.99 7.97 13.81
C ARG A 33 17.83 8.17 14.78
N GLU A 34 18.09 7.97 16.06
CA GLU A 34 17.11 8.17 17.13
C GLU A 34 16.46 9.57 17.11
N VAL A 35 17.26 10.62 16.87
CA VAL A 35 16.75 11.99 16.78
C VAL A 35 15.77 12.20 15.63
N ASP A 36 15.95 11.47 14.53
CA ASP A 36 15.12 11.58 13.34
C ASP A 36 13.72 10.97 13.63
N HIS A 37 13.65 9.91 14.45
CA HIS A 37 12.39 9.36 14.96
C HIS A 37 11.67 10.34 15.89
N GLN A 38 12.38 10.99 16.81
CA GLN A 38 11.80 11.99 17.71
C GLN A 38 11.20 13.17 16.95
N TYR A 39 11.88 13.66 15.91
CA TYR A 39 11.35 14.73 15.08
C TYR A 39 10.16 14.29 14.22
N THR A 40 10.15 13.04 13.76
CA THR A 40 9.00 12.48 13.05
C THR A 40 7.76 12.45 13.96
N HIS A 41 7.89 12.02 15.22
CA HIS A 41 6.79 12.05 16.18
C HIS A 41 6.30 13.48 16.44
N LYS A 42 7.21 14.43 16.65
CA LYS A 42 6.84 15.85 16.84
C LYS A 42 6.11 16.42 15.63
N LEU A 43 6.52 16.06 14.41
CA LEU A 43 5.84 16.44 13.19
C LEU A 43 4.42 15.88 13.15
N SER A 44 4.24 14.59 13.43
CA SER A 44 2.90 13.98 13.49
C SER A 44 1.99 14.69 14.48
N GLU A 45 2.45 14.99 15.70
CA GLU A 45 1.67 15.74 16.69
C GLU A 45 1.33 17.15 16.23
N ALA A 46 2.28 17.86 15.62
CA ALA A 46 2.07 19.22 15.12
C ALA A 46 1.05 19.27 13.97
N MET A 47 0.88 18.18 13.22
CA MET A 47 -0.05 18.11 12.11
C MET A 47 -1.50 17.80 12.54
N LYS A 48 -1.73 17.20 13.72
CA LYS A 48 -3.07 16.82 14.20
C LYS A 48 -4.09 17.97 14.18
N PRO A 49 -3.78 19.20 14.63
CA PRO A 49 -4.76 20.30 14.65
C PRO A 49 -5.22 20.76 13.25
N PHE A 50 -4.51 20.35 12.20
CA PHE A 50 -4.83 20.70 10.81
C PHE A 50 -5.74 19.67 10.13
N GLY A 51 -6.19 18.63 10.84
CA GLY A 51 -7.14 17.64 10.30
C GLY A 51 -6.57 16.79 9.17
N VAL A 52 -5.25 16.58 9.14
CA VAL A 52 -4.60 15.75 8.11
C VAL A 52 -4.76 14.24 8.35
N PHE A 53 -5.17 13.87 9.56
CA PHE A 53 -5.43 12.49 9.97
C PHE A 53 -6.93 12.36 10.24
N GLU A 54 -7.52 11.25 9.80
CA GLU A 54 -8.88 10.87 10.17
C GLU A 54 -8.89 10.10 11.49
N ASP A 55 -10.02 10.14 12.20
CA ASP A 55 -10.22 9.36 13.40
C ASP A 55 -10.58 7.89 13.06
N GLU A 56 -10.33 6.98 14.00
CA GLU A 56 -10.61 5.55 13.82
C GLU A 56 -12.10 5.29 13.50
N ASP A 57 -13.01 6.05 14.10
CA ASP A 57 -14.44 5.97 13.82
C ASP A 57 -14.78 6.39 12.37
N GLU A 58 -14.12 7.43 11.85
CA GLU A 58 -14.32 7.88 10.46
C GLU A 58 -13.79 6.84 9.48
N LEU A 59 -12.60 6.29 9.75
CA LEU A 59 -12.02 5.21 8.96
C LEU A 59 -12.92 3.97 8.95
N ASN A 60 -13.41 3.54 10.11
CA ASN A 60 -14.31 2.40 10.24
C ASN A 60 -15.64 2.64 9.51
N HIS A 61 -16.17 3.87 9.58
CA HIS A 61 -17.36 4.25 8.82
C HIS A 61 -17.13 4.11 7.31
N ARG A 62 -16.00 4.62 6.80
CA ARG A 62 -15.62 4.50 5.38
C ARG A 62 -15.52 3.04 4.95
N LEU A 63 -14.88 2.18 5.74
CA LEU A 63 -14.77 0.75 5.46
C LEU A 63 -16.14 0.07 5.40
N ALA A 64 -17.05 0.38 6.33
CA ALA A 64 -18.39 -0.18 6.35
C ALA A 64 -19.22 0.24 5.12
N VAL A 65 -19.12 1.52 4.72
CA VAL A 65 -19.78 2.04 3.51
C VAL A 65 -19.23 1.35 2.26
N LEU A 66 -17.90 1.22 2.13
CA LEU A 66 -17.27 0.48 1.03
C LEU A 66 -17.74 -0.98 0.97
N GLY A 67 -17.88 -1.64 2.13
CA GLY A 67 -18.45 -2.98 2.21
C GLY A 67 -19.86 -3.08 1.64
N LYS A 68 -20.75 -2.13 2.00
CA LYS A 68 -22.12 -2.06 1.47
C LYS A 68 -22.15 -1.80 -0.03
N LEU A 69 -21.35 -0.86 -0.52
CA LEU A 69 -21.25 -0.56 -1.95
C LEU A 69 -20.79 -1.79 -2.75
N ASN A 70 -19.80 -2.52 -2.24
CA ASN A 70 -19.35 -3.75 -2.87
C ASN A 70 -20.44 -4.83 -2.92
N THR A 71 -21.28 -4.94 -1.88
CA THR A 71 -22.45 -5.82 -1.89
C THR A 71 -23.44 -5.39 -2.98
N PHE A 72 -23.82 -4.12 -3.02
CA PHE A 72 -24.77 -3.61 -4.01
C PHE A 72 -24.29 -3.83 -5.45
N VAL A 73 -22.99 -3.62 -5.72
CA VAL A 73 -22.43 -3.88 -7.04
C VAL A 73 -22.56 -5.36 -7.42
N LYS A 74 -22.32 -6.28 -6.49
CA LYS A 74 -22.45 -7.72 -6.76
C LYS A 74 -23.90 -8.14 -7.00
N GLU A 75 -24.82 -7.64 -6.18
CA GLU A 75 -26.25 -7.89 -6.33
C GLU A 75 -26.75 -7.36 -7.67
N TRP A 76 -26.41 -6.12 -8.01
CA TRP A 76 -26.76 -5.53 -9.31
C TRP A 76 -26.21 -6.35 -10.49
N ILE A 77 -24.96 -6.81 -10.43
CA ILE A 77 -24.38 -7.67 -11.47
C ILE A 77 -25.16 -8.99 -11.59
N ALA A 78 -25.54 -9.60 -10.46
CA ALA A 78 -26.31 -10.84 -10.44
C ALA A 78 -27.70 -10.63 -11.08
N GLU A 79 -28.43 -9.60 -10.67
CA GLU A 79 -29.75 -9.24 -11.20
C GLU A 79 -29.73 -8.99 -12.72
N ILE A 80 -28.74 -8.23 -13.21
CA ILE A 80 -28.57 -7.98 -14.64
C ILE A 80 -28.22 -9.26 -15.40
N SER A 81 -27.35 -10.09 -14.83
CA SER A 81 -26.96 -11.37 -15.45
C SER A 81 -28.17 -12.31 -15.57
N GLU A 82 -28.97 -12.42 -14.52
CA GLU A 82 -30.21 -13.23 -14.53
C GLU A 82 -31.22 -12.69 -15.54
N THR A 83 -31.45 -11.37 -15.57
CA THR A 83 -32.38 -10.75 -16.52
C THR A 83 -31.93 -10.95 -17.96
N LYS A 84 -30.64 -10.74 -18.26
CA LYS A 84 -30.12 -10.80 -19.63
C LYS A 84 -30.01 -12.24 -20.15
N VAL A 85 -29.58 -13.18 -19.30
CA VAL A 85 -29.47 -14.60 -19.66
C VAL A 85 -30.85 -15.28 -19.67
N GLY A 86 -31.72 -14.95 -18.72
CA GLY A 86 -33.12 -15.43 -18.71
C GLY A 86 -33.90 -14.94 -19.93
N SER A 87 -33.72 -13.68 -20.33
CA SER A 87 -34.35 -13.13 -21.53
C SER A 87 -33.82 -13.72 -22.84
N LEU A 88 -32.63 -14.34 -22.86
CA LEU A 88 -32.12 -15.05 -24.04
C LEU A 88 -32.72 -16.47 -24.16
N LYS A 89 -33.04 -17.13 -23.03
CA LYS A 89 -33.64 -18.48 -23.05
C LYS A 89 -35.11 -18.50 -23.46
N ASN A 90 -35.85 -17.42 -23.25
CA ASN A 90 -37.29 -17.35 -23.55
C ASN A 90 -37.63 -16.96 -25.00
N ASN A 91 -36.62 -16.84 -25.88
CA ASN A 91 -36.82 -16.50 -27.31
C ASN A 91 -36.51 -17.68 -28.26
N ASP A 92 -36.26 -18.87 -27.72
CA ASP A 92 -35.95 -20.10 -28.50
C ASP A 92 -37.11 -21.12 -28.54
N ASP A 93 -38.31 -20.76 -28.03
CA ASP A 93 -39.59 -21.47 -28.20
C ASP A 93 -40.51 -20.73 -29.18
#